data_AF-A0A428DAU5-F1
#
_entry.id   AF-A0A428DAU5-F1
#
_cell.length_a   1.000
_cell.length_b   1.000
_cell.length_c   1.000
_cell.angle_alpha   90.00
_cell.angle_beta   90.00
_cell.angle_gamma   90.00
#
_symmetry.space_group_name_H-M   'P 1'
#
loop_
_entity.id
_entity.type
_entity.pdbx_description
1 polymer ?
#
loop_
_entity_poly.entity_id
_entity_poly.type
_entity_poly.pdbx_seq_one_letter_code
_entity_poly.pdbx_strand_id
1 'polypeptide(L)'
;MINIGIVEDKESELDNIKRCFYGYYRGDCGFQDYIIDEYGEKEELVNKILDDILNTRIDVLVVDYLISREGFKIVGNEVYESVKRHIQNFPVIILTQYVDDSQRSEIIDPDKVYRKSIFFDINTQESKDSLKNIDISIRNFQRQKEKIEQKILYEQQKIKDREIDPSVLINLSELELNLNKYIVSDSATELDKLFDTSQLECAVKLIKDLGEL
;
A
#
# COMPACT_ATOMS: atom_id res chain seq x y z
N MET A 1 13.61 10.34 -5.23
CA MET A 1 13.77 8.89 -5.28
C MET A 1 12.48 8.17 -4.95
N ILE A 2 12.03 7.29 -5.85
CA ILE A 2 10.93 6.35 -5.64
C ILE A 2 11.50 4.95 -5.37
N ASN A 3 11.03 4.25 -4.35
CA ASN A 3 11.47 2.89 -4.04
C ASN A 3 10.43 1.87 -4.50
N ILE A 4 10.85 0.86 -5.26
CA ILE A 4 9.98 -0.14 -5.86
C ILE A 4 10.27 -1.50 -5.25
N GLY A 5 9.26 -2.12 -4.62
CA GLY A 5 9.29 -3.52 -4.24
C GLY A 5 8.95 -4.42 -5.43
N ILE A 6 9.71 -5.49 -5.66
CA ILE A 6 9.48 -6.40 -6.80
C ILE A 6 9.43 -7.86 -6.31
N VAL A 7 8.33 -8.54 -6.60
CA VAL A 7 8.18 -9.99 -6.41
C VAL A 7 8.25 -10.67 -7.77
N GLU A 8 9.35 -11.36 -8.05
CA GLU A 8 9.66 -11.98 -9.35
C GLU A 8 10.65 -13.13 -9.15
N ASP A 9 10.41 -14.29 -9.78
CA ASP A 9 11.25 -15.49 -9.62
C ASP A 9 12.31 -15.66 -10.71
N LYS A 10 12.21 -14.92 -11.81
CA LYS A 10 13.15 -14.95 -12.92
C LYS A 10 14.03 -13.70 -12.93
N GLU A 11 15.33 -13.89 -12.72
CA GLU A 11 16.33 -12.82 -12.71
C GLU A 11 16.28 -11.96 -13.99
N SER A 12 16.11 -12.58 -15.16
CA SER A 12 16.01 -11.84 -16.42
C SER A 12 14.77 -10.94 -16.49
N GLU A 13 13.66 -11.34 -15.88
CA GLU A 13 12.42 -10.56 -15.83
C GLU A 13 12.57 -9.44 -14.80
N LEU A 14 13.16 -9.73 -13.64
CA LEU A 14 13.49 -8.76 -12.60
C LEU A 14 14.34 -7.61 -13.16
N ASP A 15 15.39 -7.94 -13.90
CA ASP A 15 16.26 -6.95 -14.54
C ASP A 15 15.53 -6.10 -15.58
N ASN A 16 14.61 -6.69 -16.35
CA ASN A 16 13.79 -5.96 -17.30
C ASN A 16 12.85 -4.98 -16.60
N ILE A 17 12.22 -5.38 -15.50
CA ILE A 17 11.38 -4.50 -14.66
C ILE A 17 12.21 -3.32 -14.16
N LYS A 18 13.36 -3.61 -13.53
CA LYS A 18 14.28 -2.58 -13.02
C LYS A 18 14.69 -1.61 -14.11
N ARG A 19 15.07 -2.11 -15.29
CA ARG A 19 15.47 -1.28 -16.44
C ARG A 19 14.36 -0.32 -16.89
N CYS A 20 13.10 -0.76 -16.88
CA CYS A 20 11.97 0.09 -17.26
C CYS A 20 11.80 1.27 -16.29
N PHE A 21 11.76 0.99 -14.99
CA PHE A 21 11.66 2.04 -13.97
C PHE A 21 12.88 2.95 -13.94
N TYR A 22 14.08 2.38 -14.05
CA TYR A 22 15.33 3.14 -14.09
C TYR A 22 15.36 4.10 -15.30
N GLY A 23 14.90 3.64 -16.46
CA GLY A 23 14.76 4.47 -17.66
C GLY A 23 13.74 5.60 -17.47
N TYR A 24 12.59 5.31 -16.88
CA TYR A 24 11.52 6.29 -16.63
C TYR A 24 11.93 7.37 -15.62
N TYR A 25 12.45 6.95 -14.46
CA TYR A 25 12.89 7.86 -13.41
C TYR A 25 14.30 8.42 -13.63
N ARG A 26 14.94 8.10 -14.76
CA ARG A 26 16.30 8.56 -15.11
C ARG A 26 17.33 8.26 -14.01
N GLY A 27 17.16 7.11 -13.36
CA GLY A 27 18.00 6.65 -12.26
C GLY A 27 17.62 7.15 -10.86
N ASP A 28 16.61 8.00 -10.69
CA ASP A 28 16.12 8.44 -9.36
C ASP A 28 15.12 7.43 -8.75
N CYS A 29 15.50 6.16 -8.69
CA CYS A 29 14.70 5.11 -8.07
C CYS A 29 15.56 4.02 -7.38
N GLY A 30 15.02 3.45 -6.30
CA GLY A 30 15.57 2.30 -5.59
C GLY A 30 14.73 1.04 -5.80
N PHE A 31 15.33 -0.12 -5.52
CA PHE A 31 14.66 -1.43 -5.68
C PHE A 31 14.83 -2.26 -4.41
N GLN A 32 13.75 -2.91 -4.01
CA GLN A 32 13.76 -3.97 -3.01
C GLN A 32 13.25 -5.24 -3.68
N ASP A 33 14.14 -6.23 -3.81
CA ASP A 33 13.81 -7.50 -4.42
C ASP A 33 13.25 -8.44 -3.35
N TYR A 34 12.18 -9.14 -3.70
CA TYR A 34 11.57 -10.18 -2.87
C TYR A 34 11.66 -11.51 -3.60
N ILE A 35 12.78 -12.20 -3.38
CA ILE A 35 13.08 -13.50 -3.99
C ILE A 35 12.48 -14.58 -3.10
N ILE A 36 11.54 -15.38 -3.63
CA ILE A 36 10.82 -16.41 -2.84
C ILE A 36 11.78 -17.39 -2.16
N ASP A 37 12.92 -17.73 -2.76
CA ASP A 37 13.87 -18.67 -2.14
C ASP A 37 14.42 -18.20 -0.78
N GLU A 38 14.44 -16.88 -0.55
CA GLU A 38 14.90 -16.27 0.71
C GLU A 38 13.80 -16.22 1.78
N TYR A 39 12.53 -16.30 1.37
CA TYR A 39 11.35 -16.16 2.23
C TYR A 39 10.50 -17.42 2.08
N GLY A 40 10.63 -18.37 3.02
CA GLY A 40 10.12 -19.74 2.87
C GLY A 40 8.64 -19.80 2.49
N GLU A 41 7.75 -19.46 3.44
CA GLU A 41 6.31 -19.48 3.22
C GLU A 41 5.78 -18.12 2.71
N LYS A 42 4.67 -18.13 1.97
CA LYS A 42 3.98 -16.91 1.47
C LYS A 42 3.75 -15.88 2.57
N GLU A 43 3.46 -16.34 3.79
CA GLU A 43 3.21 -15.45 4.93
C GLU A 43 4.46 -14.68 5.36
N GLU A 44 5.64 -15.30 5.35
CA GLU A 44 6.91 -14.63 5.62
C GLU A 44 7.20 -13.54 4.58
N LEU A 45 6.99 -13.85 3.30
CA LEU A 45 7.10 -12.89 2.20
C LEU A 45 6.16 -11.70 2.41
N VAL A 46 4.88 -11.94 2.68
CA VAL A 46 3.89 -10.89 2.90
C VAL A 46 4.25 -10.03 4.11
N ASN A 47 4.66 -10.65 5.22
CA ASN A 47 5.07 -9.92 6.43
C ASN A 47 6.27 -9.02 6.16
N LYS A 48 7.25 -9.49 5.38
CA LYS A 48 8.40 -8.68 4.99
C LYS A 48 7.98 -7.48 4.13
N ILE A 49 7.09 -7.69 3.15
CA ILE A 49 6.54 -6.62 2.32
C ILE A 49 5.81 -5.59 3.20
N LEU A 50 4.96 -6.03 4.13
CA LEU A 50 4.22 -5.15 5.03
C LEU A 50 5.16 -4.34 5.94
N ASP A 51 6.22 -4.96 6.47
CA ASP A 51 7.25 -4.25 7.23
C ASP A 51 7.95 -3.17 6.39
N ASP A 52 8.27 -3.45 5.13
CA ASP A 52 8.90 -2.47 4.24
C ASP A 52 7.95 -1.34 3.87
N ILE A 53 6.65 -1.60 3.71
CA ILE A 53 5.63 -0.57 3.52
C ILE A 53 5.50 0.30 4.77
N LEU A 54 5.41 -0.32 5.95
CA LEU A 54 5.26 0.35 7.24
C LEU A 54 6.45 1.29 7.51
N ASN A 55 7.67 0.83 7.20
CA ASN A 55 8.90 1.58 7.39
C ASN A 55 9.26 2.47 6.20
N THR A 56 8.33 2.70 5.25
CA THR A 56 8.53 3.57 4.07
C THR A 56 9.74 3.19 3.20
N ARG A 57 10.10 1.91 3.19
CA ARG A 57 11.20 1.37 2.37
C ARG A 57 10.78 1.14 0.92
N ILE A 58 9.49 0.95 0.66
CA ILE A 58 8.91 0.86 -0.69
C ILE A 58 7.69 1.79 -0.83
N ASP A 59 7.50 2.33 -2.03
CA ASP A 59 6.40 3.23 -2.41
C ASP A 59 5.34 2.53 -3.29
N VAL A 60 5.73 1.42 -3.91
CA VAL A 60 4.90 0.58 -4.77
C VAL A 60 5.39 -0.86 -4.69
N LEU A 61 4.47 -1.80 -4.86
CA LEU A 61 4.78 -3.22 -5.05
C LEU A 61 4.45 -3.63 -6.49
N VAL A 62 5.40 -4.27 -7.16
CA VAL A 62 5.23 -4.89 -8.47
C VAL A 62 5.32 -6.40 -8.29
N VAL A 63 4.32 -7.13 -8.77
CA VAL A 63 4.17 -8.58 -8.55
C VAL A 63 4.04 -9.28 -9.90
N ASP A 64 4.88 -10.28 -10.18
CA ASP A 64 4.60 -11.18 -11.30
C ASP A 64 3.35 -12.03 -10.99
N TYR A 65 2.48 -12.19 -11.97
CA TYR A 65 1.23 -12.92 -11.81
C TYR A 65 1.46 -14.41 -11.52
N LEU A 66 2.46 -15.03 -12.14
CA LEU A 66 2.72 -16.46 -12.01
C LEU A 66 4.14 -16.68 -11.50
N ILE A 67 4.26 -16.84 -10.18
CA ILE A 67 5.55 -17.10 -9.55
C ILE A 67 5.62 -18.59 -9.22
N SER A 68 6.51 -19.31 -9.88
CA SER A 68 6.52 -20.78 -9.88
C SER A 68 7.96 -21.31 -9.87
N ARG A 69 8.38 -21.82 -8.72
CA ARG A 69 9.67 -22.52 -8.55
C ARG A 69 9.49 -23.88 -7.89
N GLU A 70 10.50 -24.74 -8.00
CA GLU A 70 10.48 -26.16 -7.63
C GLU A 70 9.68 -26.47 -6.34
N GLY A 71 8.45 -26.98 -6.51
CA GLY A 71 7.57 -27.40 -5.42
C GLY A 71 6.67 -26.32 -4.81
N PHE A 72 6.82 -25.05 -5.20
CA PHE A 72 6.06 -23.92 -4.67
C PHE A 72 5.49 -23.03 -5.79
N LYS A 73 4.19 -22.76 -5.70
CA LYS A 73 3.50 -21.90 -6.65
C LYS A 73 2.75 -20.82 -5.87
N ILE A 74 3.19 -19.57 -6.01
CA ILE A 74 2.42 -18.41 -5.55
C ILE A 74 1.78 -17.77 -6.77
N VAL A 75 0.47 -17.58 -6.71
CA VAL A 75 -0.22 -16.73 -7.68
C VAL A 75 -0.11 -15.28 -7.20
N GLY A 76 0.35 -14.37 -8.05
CA GLY A 76 0.53 -12.95 -7.70
C GLY A 76 -0.73 -12.30 -7.12
N ASN A 77 -1.91 -12.78 -7.50
CA ASN A 77 -3.20 -12.38 -6.90
C ASN A 77 -3.25 -12.64 -5.39
N GLU A 78 -2.68 -13.74 -4.91
CA GLU A 78 -2.66 -14.05 -3.47
C GLU A 78 -1.79 -13.05 -2.70
N VAL A 79 -0.67 -12.61 -3.27
CA VAL A 79 0.18 -11.55 -2.69
C VAL A 79 -0.58 -10.23 -2.70
N TYR A 80 -1.18 -9.87 -3.84
CA TYR A 80 -2.01 -8.68 -3.98
C TYR A 80 -3.11 -8.63 -2.90
N GLU A 81 -3.92 -9.68 -2.80
CA GLU A 81 -5.01 -9.76 -1.82
C GLU A 81 -4.51 -9.71 -0.38
N SER A 82 -3.39 -10.37 -0.09
CA SER A 82 -2.79 -10.37 1.25
C SER A 82 -2.31 -8.98 1.65
N VAL A 83 -1.65 -8.24 0.75
CA VAL A 83 -1.26 -6.85 1.01
C VAL A 83 -2.48 -5.95 1.14
N LYS A 84 -3.46 -6.06 0.22
CA LYS A 84 -4.67 -5.23 0.21
C LYS A 84 -5.58 -5.43 1.43
N ARG A 85 -5.55 -6.61 2.05
CA ARG A 85 -6.21 -6.87 3.34
C ARG A 85 -5.66 -6.02 4.48
N HIS A 86 -4.36 -5.72 4.46
CA HIS A 86 -3.70 -4.95 5.53
C HIS A 86 -3.56 -3.47 5.18
N ILE A 87 -3.45 -3.12 3.90
CA ILE A 87 -3.36 -1.73 3.44
C ILE A 87 -4.06 -1.55 2.09
N GLN A 88 -5.24 -0.93 2.12
CA GLN A 88 -6.16 -0.90 0.98
C GLN A 88 -5.63 -0.07 -0.20
N ASN A 89 -5.09 1.13 0.08
CA ASN A 89 -4.74 2.10 -0.97
C ASN A 89 -3.28 2.02 -1.44
N PHE A 90 -2.45 1.16 -0.84
CA PHE A 90 -1.06 1.04 -1.26
C PHE A 90 -0.96 0.63 -2.75
N PRO A 91 -0.10 1.27 -3.57
CA PRO A 91 0.03 0.90 -4.97
C PRO A 91 0.59 -0.52 -5.12
N VAL A 92 -0.22 -1.42 -5.67
CA VAL A 92 0.20 -2.78 -6.04
C VAL A 92 -0.12 -2.98 -7.52
N ILE A 93 0.87 -3.40 -8.29
CA ILE A 93 0.82 -3.57 -9.74
C ILE A 93 1.12 -5.03 -10.07
N ILE A 94 0.37 -5.60 -11.01
CA ILE A 94 0.60 -6.95 -11.50
C ILE A 94 1.17 -6.88 -12.91
N LEU A 95 2.28 -7.59 -13.13
CA LEU A 95 2.83 -7.84 -14.45
C LEU A 95 2.49 -9.26 -14.86
N THR A 96 2.07 -9.47 -16.10
CA THR A 96 1.71 -10.80 -16.61
C THR A 96 2.12 -10.99 -18.06
N GLN A 97 2.44 -12.22 -18.43
CA GLN A 97 2.64 -12.64 -19.82
C GLN A 97 1.32 -12.80 -20.59
N TYR A 98 0.21 -13.06 -19.88
CA TYR A 98 -1.11 -13.31 -20.43
C TYR A 98 -2.11 -12.34 -19.80
N VAL A 99 -2.66 -11.42 -20.59
CA VAL A 99 -3.93 -10.78 -20.22
C VAL A 99 -4.97 -11.41 -21.11
N ASP A 100 -5.30 -12.66 -20.83
CA ASP A 100 -6.58 -13.18 -21.26
C ASP A 100 -7.64 -12.46 -20.42
N ASP A 101 -8.69 -11.95 -21.07
CA ASP A 101 -9.81 -11.30 -20.38
C ASP A 101 -10.51 -12.26 -19.38
N SER A 102 -10.28 -13.58 -19.50
CA SER A 102 -10.73 -14.61 -18.55
C SER A 102 -9.86 -14.73 -17.28
N GLN A 103 -8.66 -14.11 -17.25
CA GLN A 103 -7.76 -14.07 -16.08
C GLN A 103 -7.80 -12.76 -15.31
N ARG A 104 -8.62 -11.78 -15.75
CA ARG A 104 -8.96 -10.63 -14.91
C ARG A 104 -9.78 -11.14 -13.74
N SER A 105 -9.11 -11.38 -12.61
CA SER A 105 -9.79 -11.57 -11.34
C SER A 105 -10.72 -10.39 -11.11
N GLU A 106 -11.99 -10.63 -10.76
CA GLU A 106 -12.95 -9.57 -10.38
C GLU A 106 -12.42 -8.69 -9.22
N ILE A 107 -11.39 -9.16 -8.53
CA ILE A 107 -10.81 -8.57 -7.31
C ILE A 107 -9.74 -7.53 -7.65
N ILE A 108 -9.10 -7.60 -8.83
CA ILE A 108 -8.02 -6.68 -9.21
C ILE A 108 -8.51 -5.71 -10.25
N ASP A 109 -8.35 -4.42 -9.95
CA ASP A 109 -8.59 -3.34 -10.90
C ASP A 109 -7.76 -3.57 -12.18
N PRO A 110 -8.41 -3.70 -13.36
CA PRO A 110 -7.71 -3.91 -14.62
C PRO A 110 -6.64 -2.86 -14.92
N ASP A 111 -6.78 -1.63 -14.41
CA ASP A 111 -5.81 -0.56 -14.60
C ASP A 111 -4.49 -0.78 -13.81
N LYS A 112 -4.44 -1.83 -12.97
CA LYS A 112 -3.27 -2.28 -12.21
C LYS A 112 -2.59 -3.50 -12.82
N VAL A 113 -3.07 -4.02 -13.94
CA VAL A 113 -2.52 -5.20 -14.62
C VAL A 113 -1.89 -4.80 -15.94
N TYR A 114 -0.59 -5.01 -16.09
CA TYR A 114 0.13 -4.70 -17.32
C TYR A 114 0.70 -5.95 -17.98
N ARG A 115 0.66 -5.98 -19.32
CA ARG A 115 1.33 -7.00 -20.14
C ARG A 115 2.83 -6.76 -20.11
N LYS A 116 3.62 -7.78 -19.75
CA LYS A 116 5.08 -7.73 -19.77
C LYS A 116 5.63 -7.34 -21.15
N SER A 117 5.06 -7.90 -22.22
CA SER A 117 5.47 -7.60 -23.61
C SER A 117 5.33 -6.12 -23.99
N ILE A 118 4.31 -5.43 -23.47
CA ILE A 118 4.10 -3.99 -23.68
C ILE A 118 4.96 -3.20 -22.70
N PHE A 119 4.94 -3.57 -21.43
CA PHE A 119 5.63 -2.88 -20.35
C PHE A 119 7.15 -2.78 -20.62
N PHE A 120 7.77 -3.85 -21.11
CA PHE A 120 9.20 -3.90 -21.40
C PHE A 120 9.62 -3.17 -22.68
N ASP A 121 8.69 -2.83 -23.57
CA ASP A 121 9.00 -2.06 -24.76
C ASP A 121 9.01 -0.55 -24.46
N ILE A 122 10.07 -0.12 -23.77
CA ILE A 122 10.29 1.27 -23.28
C ILE A 122 10.21 2.35 -24.37
N ASN A 123 10.29 1.98 -25.64
CA ASN A 123 10.23 2.91 -26.76
C ASN A 123 8.78 3.25 -27.15
N THR A 124 7.83 2.38 -26.80
CA THR A 124 6.41 2.57 -27.11
C THR A 124 5.77 3.62 -26.21
N GLN A 125 4.69 4.24 -26.71
CA GLN A 125 3.88 5.13 -25.89
C GLN A 125 3.13 4.36 -24.79
N GLU A 126 2.68 3.14 -25.08
CA GLU A 126 1.94 2.30 -24.13
C GLU A 126 2.78 1.92 -22.90
N SER A 127 4.06 1.58 -23.06
CA SER A 127 4.99 1.36 -21.93
C SER A 127 5.13 2.62 -21.08
N LYS A 128 5.33 3.78 -21.72
CA LYS A 128 5.47 5.08 -21.05
C LYS A 128 4.21 5.46 -20.29
N ASP A 129 3.04 5.21 -20.87
CA ASP A 129 1.75 5.47 -20.24
C ASP A 129 1.53 4.54 -19.04
N SER A 130 1.93 3.26 -19.15
CA SER A 130 1.90 2.31 -18.02
C SER A 130 2.74 2.80 -16.85
N LEU A 131 4.00 3.19 -17.10
CA LEU A 131 4.90 3.73 -16.08
C LEU A 131 4.38 5.04 -15.48
N LYS A 132 3.78 5.90 -16.30
CA LYS A 132 3.14 7.14 -15.85
C LYS A 132 1.93 6.89 -14.96
N ASN A 133 1.10 5.90 -15.28
CA ASN A 133 -0.05 5.52 -14.46
C ASN A 133 0.41 4.98 -13.10
N ILE A 134 1.52 4.23 -13.06
CA ILE A 134 2.13 3.77 -11.81
C ILE A 134 2.63 4.97 -10.98
N ASP A 135 3.38 5.91 -11.58
CA ASP A 135 3.82 7.13 -10.86
C ASP A 135 2.62 7.92 -10.32
N ILE A 136 1.57 8.15 -11.12
CA ILE A 136 0.35 8.82 -10.66
C ILE A 136 -0.26 8.09 -9.46
N SER A 137 -0.31 6.75 -9.48
CA SER A 137 -0.81 5.95 -8.37
C SER A 137 0.01 6.15 -7.10
N ILE A 138 1.34 6.17 -7.22
CA ILE A 138 2.27 6.42 -6.10
C ILE A 138 2.07 7.83 -5.53
N ARG A 139 2.10 8.85 -6.38
CA ARG A 139 1.95 10.25 -5.97
C ARG A 139 0.60 10.51 -5.32
N ASN A 140 -0.46 9.90 -5.83
CA ASN A 140 -1.79 10.00 -5.25
C ASN A 140 -1.84 9.36 -3.86
N PHE A 141 -1.28 8.16 -3.70
CA PHE A 141 -1.19 7.50 -2.40
C PHE A 141 -0.45 8.38 -1.38
N GLN A 142 0.76 8.83 -1.70
CA GLN A 142 1.59 9.66 -0.83
C GLN A 142 0.87 10.97 -0.45
N ARG A 143 0.32 11.68 -1.45
CA ARG A 143 -0.38 12.96 -1.22
C ARG A 143 -1.62 12.81 -0.34
N GLN A 144 -2.42 11.76 -0.55
CA GLN A 144 -3.63 11.57 0.25
C GLN A 144 -3.28 11.18 1.69
N LYS A 145 -2.29 10.31 1.89
CA LYS A 145 -1.77 9.96 3.22
C LYS A 145 -1.31 11.21 3.97
N GLU A 146 -0.40 11.99 3.37
CA GLU A 146 0.13 13.21 3.97
C GLU A 146 -0.98 14.23 4.27
N LYS A 147 -1.95 14.39 3.37
CA LYS A 147 -3.09 15.29 3.58
C LYS A 147 -3.94 14.89 4.79
N ILE A 148 -4.14 13.59 5.03
CA ILE A 148 -4.89 13.10 6.19
C ILE A 148 -4.06 13.31 7.47
N GLU A 149 -2.78 12.96 7.45
CA GLU A 149 -1.86 13.15 8.59
C GLU A 149 -1.76 14.62 9.01
N GLN A 150 -1.66 15.56 8.06
CA GLN A 150 -1.65 17.00 8.34
C GLN A 150 -2.97 17.49 8.96
N LYS A 151 -4.11 16.92 8.54
CA LYS A 151 -5.41 17.24 9.16
C LYS A 151 -5.50 16.71 10.59
N ILE A 152 -4.99 15.49 10.84
CA ILE A 152 -4.93 14.92 12.19
C ILE A 152 -4.10 15.83 13.09
N LEU A 153 -2.89 16.21 12.66
CA LEU A 153 -2.03 17.11 13.42
C LEU A 153 -2.71 18.47 13.71
N TYR A 154 -3.45 19.00 12.73
CA TYR A 154 -4.21 20.24 12.90
C TYR A 154 -5.34 20.11 13.94
N GLU A 155 -6.13 19.03 13.90
CA GLU A 155 -7.17 18.77 14.90
C GLU A 155 -6.57 18.52 16.29
N GLN A 156 -5.46 17.78 16.39
CA GLN A 156 -4.74 17.56 17.65
C GLN A 156 -4.26 18.86 18.30
N GLN A 157 -3.82 19.85 17.52
CA GLN A 157 -3.40 21.15 18.05
C GLN A 157 -4.54 21.94 18.73
N LYS A 158 -5.80 21.63 18.41
CA LYS A 158 -6.97 22.22 19.06
C LYS A 158 -7.21 21.65 20.47
N ILE A 159 -6.58 20.53 20.80
CA ILE A 159 -6.60 19.90 22.12
C ILE A 159 -5.59 20.62 23.05
N LYS A 160 -5.75 21.93 23.24
CA LYS A 160 -5.00 22.72 24.23
C LYS A 160 -5.96 23.33 25.25
N ASP A 161 -5.71 22.98 26.51
CA ASP A 161 -6.32 23.50 27.73
C ASP A 161 -7.83 23.23 27.97
N ARG A 162 -8.05 22.21 28.83
CA ARG A 162 -9.12 21.99 29.82
C ARG A 162 -10.59 21.79 29.41
N GLU A 163 -10.95 21.84 28.14
CA GLU A 163 -12.21 21.21 27.70
C GLU A 163 -12.09 20.76 26.24
N ILE A 164 -12.08 19.45 26.02
CA ILE A 164 -11.99 18.89 24.66
C ILE A 164 -13.39 19.01 24.04
N ASP A 165 -13.52 19.84 23.01
CA ASP A 165 -14.73 19.92 22.20
C ASP A 165 -15.02 18.54 21.57
N PRO A 166 -16.20 17.93 21.84
CA PRO A 166 -16.58 16.63 21.26
C PRO A 166 -16.46 16.57 19.73
N SER A 167 -16.63 17.70 19.03
CA SER A 167 -16.48 17.77 17.57
C SER A 167 -15.04 17.48 17.10
N VAL A 168 -14.03 17.83 17.90
CA VAL A 168 -12.62 17.51 17.61
C VAL A 168 -12.40 16.01 17.69
N LEU A 169 -12.99 15.33 18.68
CA LEU A 169 -12.90 13.88 18.83
C LEU A 169 -13.57 13.13 17.68
N ILE A 170 -14.74 13.59 17.24
CA ILE A 170 -15.46 13.03 16.08
C ILE A 170 -14.60 13.19 14.82
N ASN A 171 -14.09 14.40 14.57
CA ASN A 171 -13.25 14.68 13.40
C ASN A 171 -11.98 13.83 13.39
N LEU A 172 -11.30 13.68 14.53
CA LEU A 172 -10.11 12.83 14.66
C LEU A 172 -10.46 11.37 14.35
N SER A 173 -11.57 10.87 14.90
CA SER A 173 -12.01 9.49 14.67
C SER A 173 -12.28 9.22 13.18
N GLU A 174 -12.94 10.15 12.47
CA GLU A 174 -13.16 10.04 11.03
C GLU A 174 -11.86 10.12 10.22
N LEU A 175 -10.93 10.99 10.61
CA LEU A 175 -9.64 11.12 9.95
C LEU A 175 -8.79 9.87 10.12
N GLU A 176 -8.78 9.27 11.31
CA GLU A 176 -8.05 8.03 11.58
C GLU A 176 -8.66 6.83 10.84
N LEU A 177 -9.99 6.70 10.84
CA LEU A 177 -10.67 5.69 10.02
C LEU A 177 -10.32 5.83 8.53
N ASN A 178 -10.11 7.05 8.05
CA ASN A 178 -9.65 7.29 6.69
C ASN A 178 -8.16 6.99 6.52
N LEU A 179 -7.31 7.32 7.50
CA LEU A 179 -5.88 7.02 7.50
C LEU A 179 -5.62 5.51 7.45
N ASN A 180 -6.46 4.69 8.09
CA ASN A 180 -6.37 3.22 8.08
C ASN A 180 -6.34 2.60 6.67
N LYS A 181 -6.85 3.31 5.66
CA LYS A 181 -6.77 2.87 4.26
C LYS A 181 -5.35 3.00 3.67
N TYR A 182 -4.48 3.77 4.31
CA TYR A 182 -3.15 4.17 3.86
C TYR A 182 -2.01 3.73 4.79
N ILE A 183 -2.32 3.05 5.89
CA ILE A 183 -1.36 2.45 6.82
C ILE A 183 -1.64 0.96 6.95
N VAL A 184 -0.68 0.23 7.50
CA VAL A 184 -0.83 -1.21 7.76
C VAL A 184 -1.77 -1.39 8.97
N SER A 185 -2.82 -2.19 8.80
CA SER A 185 -3.95 -2.28 9.76
C SER A 185 -3.58 -2.71 11.19
N ASP A 186 -2.45 -3.41 11.38
CA ASP A 186 -1.94 -3.81 12.70
C ASP A 186 -0.95 -2.80 13.32
N SER A 187 -0.76 -1.64 12.69
CA SER A 187 -0.01 -0.54 13.30
C SER A 187 -0.90 0.17 14.32
N ALA A 188 -0.45 0.25 15.58
CA ALA A 188 -1.19 0.90 16.66
C ALA A 188 -1.66 2.30 16.23
N THR A 189 -2.96 2.56 16.34
CA THR A 189 -3.55 3.86 15.97
C THR A 189 -3.06 4.95 16.92
N GLU A 190 -3.13 6.22 16.52
CA GLU A 190 -2.79 7.30 17.44
C GLU A 190 -3.84 7.46 18.55
N LEU A 191 -5.11 7.12 18.30
CA LEU A 191 -6.10 6.97 19.37
C LEU A 191 -5.72 5.86 20.36
N ASP A 192 -5.19 4.71 19.91
CA ASP A 192 -4.68 3.67 20.83
C ASP A 192 -3.52 4.16 21.72
N LYS A 193 -2.76 5.16 21.24
CA LYS A 193 -1.66 5.79 21.99
C LYS A 193 -2.11 6.97 22.85
N LEU A 194 -3.16 7.68 22.45
CA LEU A 194 -3.71 8.86 23.12
C LEU A 194 -4.70 8.49 24.23
N PHE A 195 -5.48 7.42 24.02
CA PHE A 195 -6.39 6.91 25.03
C PHE A 195 -5.65 5.97 25.98
N ASP A 196 -5.05 6.55 27.01
CA ASP A 196 -4.88 5.84 28.28
C ASP A 196 -6.24 5.25 28.67
N THR A 197 -6.30 4.02 29.17
CA THR A 197 -7.56 3.24 29.29
C THR A 197 -8.68 4.00 30.04
N SER A 198 -8.31 4.95 30.89
CA SER A 198 -9.19 5.89 31.59
C SER A 198 -9.94 6.91 30.71
N GLN A 199 -9.40 7.30 29.55
CA GLN A 199 -10.01 8.29 28.67
C GLN A 199 -11.08 7.66 27.74
N LEU A 200 -10.88 6.40 27.34
CA LEU A 200 -11.90 5.59 26.65
C LEU A 200 -13.13 5.37 27.53
N GLU A 201 -12.96 5.11 28.83
CA GLU A 201 -14.07 5.05 29.78
C GLU A 201 -14.86 6.36 29.85
N CYS A 202 -14.18 7.50 29.74
CA CYS A 202 -14.80 8.82 29.75
C CYS A 202 -15.59 9.11 28.46
N ALA A 203 -15.03 8.76 27.29
CA ALA A 203 -15.70 8.88 26.00
C ALA A 203 -16.93 7.96 25.90
N VAL A 204 -16.82 6.71 26.35
CA VAL A 204 -17.97 5.77 26.44
C VAL A 204 -19.05 6.30 27.38
N LYS A 205 -18.65 6.94 28.48
CA LYS A 205 -19.58 7.57 29.42
C LYS A 205 -20.33 8.75 28.78
N LEU A 206 -19.62 9.64 28.07
CA LEU A 206 -20.22 10.75 27.34
C LEU A 206 -21.21 10.27 26.25
N ILE A 207 -20.89 9.19 25.53
CA ILE A 207 -21.79 8.61 24.51
C ILE A 207 -23.04 8.00 25.17
N LYS A 208 -22.89 7.35 26.32
CA LYS A 208 -24.04 6.83 27.08
C LYS A 208 -24.93 7.95 27.62
N ASP A 209 -24.33 9.01 28.14
CA ASP A 209 -25.04 10.17 28.68
C ASP A 209 -25.78 10.96 27.57
N LEU A 210 -25.29 10.93 26.32
CA LEU A 210 -25.96 11.50 25.14
C LEU A 210 -27.06 10.59 24.55
N GLY A 211 -27.03 9.29 24.83
CA GLY A 211 -28.00 8.30 24.37
C GLY A 211 -29.21 8.09 25.29
N GLU A 212 -29.23 8.71 26.48
CA GLU A 212 -30.34 8.68 27.44
C GLU A 212 -31.18 9.98 27.43
N LEU A 213 -31.58 10.46 26.25
CA LEU A 213 -32.66 11.45 26.06
C LEU A 213 -33.85 10.86 25.32
#